data_AF-A0A961D7U5-F1
#
_entry.id   AF-A0A961D7U5-F1
#
_cell.length_a   1.000
_cell.length_b   1.000
_cell.length_c   1.000
_cell.angle_alpha   90.00
_cell.angle_beta   90.00
_cell.angle_gamma   90.00
#
_symmetry.space_group_name_H-M   'P 1'
#
loop_
_entity.id
_entity.type
_entity.pdbx_description
1 polymer ?
#
loop_
_entity_poly.entity_id
_entity_poly.type
_entity_poly.pdbx_seq_one_letter_code
_entity_poly.pdbx_strand_id
1 'polypeptide(L)'
;MAKTRKPSCELLLPAAQVWQSWTGAEGASCLLSGEQGADGAAFGKEAQRRVLALPAVHFWALPAWLKGEPEHLRSMALLHLERLGVRCDDDEATVQVRSMQGKEGAYLTRILALKDVPVPLTDTARLPDEVTLHALCYPLVQNSLTIFRELGRLVVAITSGSQLIYCTPLSASRLDGHALSELNNICLQLGFQGVLGRLESIVLWIEEGDIAQIQRVTGLTAYRCDMPAPTMPSRGSSLLMPQDVIIERQNQTRRAKTRFMALTAGAVIAAAIALVATLTSLALQERNMLREKVANLSPRASRVMDHKKAWREAAPAVDPTTWPQEVLLHCMKPESSKEVSITHWEWTPERMSIRGRMPSASLALEYTQELKSMEALAGFALDGPPPVIASDNSATFEMKGGQGE
;
A
#
# COMPACT_ATOMS: atom_id res chain seq x y z
N MET A 1 14.51 38.76 8.10
CA MET A 1 13.55 39.32 7.12
C MET A 1 13.23 38.25 6.09
N ALA A 2 12.09 37.58 6.23
CA ALA A 2 11.63 36.58 5.26
C ALA A 2 11.17 37.31 4.00
N LYS A 3 11.85 37.07 2.85
CA LYS A 3 11.35 37.51 1.55
C LYS A 3 10.01 36.80 1.33
N THR A 4 8.91 37.53 1.44
CA THR A 4 7.58 37.12 0.98
C THR A 4 7.66 36.86 -0.51
N ARG A 5 8.00 35.62 -0.89
CA ARG A 5 8.00 35.14 -2.27
C ARG A 5 6.55 35.25 -2.74
N LYS A 6 6.25 36.24 -3.59
CA LYS A 6 4.93 36.35 -4.23
C LYS A 6 4.59 35.00 -4.86
N PRO A 7 3.35 34.52 -4.74
CA PRO A 7 2.94 33.29 -5.39
C PRO A 7 3.11 33.44 -6.90
N SER A 8 4.12 32.77 -7.47
CA SER A 8 4.41 32.84 -8.90
C SER A 8 3.48 31.88 -9.63
N CYS A 9 2.56 32.43 -10.44
CA CYS A 9 1.85 31.66 -11.45
C CYS A 9 2.78 31.44 -12.63
N GLU A 10 2.77 30.23 -13.18
CA GLU A 10 3.53 29.87 -14.37
C GLU A 10 2.57 29.61 -15.53
N LEU A 11 2.87 30.23 -16.67
CA LEU A 11 2.15 30.11 -17.93
C LEU A 11 3.09 29.48 -18.96
N LEU A 12 2.73 28.31 -19.47
CA LEU A 12 3.39 27.69 -20.61
C LEU A 12 2.61 27.98 -21.88
N LEU A 13 3.27 28.48 -22.92
CA LEU A 13 2.63 28.82 -24.17
C LEU A 13 3.53 28.55 -25.38
N PRO A 14 2.96 28.25 -26.57
CA PRO A 14 3.74 28.12 -27.79
C PRO A 14 4.19 29.50 -28.29
N ALA A 15 5.48 29.64 -28.58
CA ALA A 15 6.02 30.76 -29.34
C ALA A 15 6.14 30.37 -30.83
N ALA A 16 6.82 31.21 -31.61
CA ALA A 16 6.94 31.02 -33.05
C ALA A 16 7.60 29.69 -33.45
N GLN A 17 8.56 29.19 -32.68
CA GLN A 17 9.29 27.93 -32.97
C GLN A 17 9.48 27.01 -31.75
N VAL A 18 9.33 27.55 -30.54
CA VAL A 18 9.68 26.91 -29.28
C VAL A 18 8.56 27.08 -28.27
N TRP A 19 8.57 26.30 -27.20
CA TRP A 19 7.71 26.54 -26.05
C TRP A 19 8.36 27.57 -25.12
N GLN A 20 7.55 28.44 -24.50
CA GLN A 20 8.04 29.44 -23.55
C GLN A 20 7.33 29.31 -22.21
N SER A 21 8.11 29.45 -21.13
CA SER A 21 7.60 29.58 -19.77
C SER A 21 7.63 31.04 -19.35
N TRP A 22 6.49 31.51 -18.85
CA TRP A 22 6.26 32.87 -18.42
C TRP A 22 5.79 32.87 -16.97
N THR A 23 6.19 33.88 -16.21
CA THR A 23 5.78 34.03 -14.80
C THR A 23 5.12 35.39 -14.57
N GLY A 24 4.06 35.42 -13.77
CA GLY A 24 3.29 36.63 -13.55
C GLY A 24 2.29 36.50 -12.41
N ALA A 25 1.70 37.64 -12.04
CA ALA A 25 0.51 37.67 -11.20
C ALA A 25 -0.75 37.56 -12.07
N GLU A 26 -1.85 37.06 -11.51
CA GLU A 26 -3.12 36.92 -12.24
C GLU A 26 -3.58 38.26 -12.83
N GLY A 27 -3.94 38.27 -14.12
CA GLY A 27 -4.40 39.46 -14.84
C GLY A 27 -3.30 40.48 -15.21
N ALA A 28 -2.04 40.25 -14.83
CA ALA A 28 -0.92 41.12 -15.17
C ALA A 28 -0.10 40.57 -16.34
N SER A 29 0.65 41.45 -17.01
CA SER A 29 1.65 41.06 -18.01
C SER A 29 2.73 40.18 -17.37
N CYS A 30 3.08 39.10 -18.05
CA CYS A 30 4.06 38.14 -17.58
C CYS A 30 5.48 38.55 -17.99
N LEU A 31 6.45 37.99 -17.26
CA LEU A 31 7.87 38.06 -17.57
C LEU A 31 8.35 36.70 -18.07
N LEU A 32 9.17 36.69 -19.12
CA LEU A 32 9.74 35.48 -19.67
C LEU A 32 10.67 34.84 -18.63
N SER A 33 10.41 33.57 -18.32
CA SER A 33 11.17 32.76 -17.37
C SER A 33 12.18 31.84 -18.07
N GLY A 34 11.82 31.31 -19.24
CA GLY A 34 12.71 30.50 -20.06
C GLY A 34 12.05 29.94 -21.32
N GLU A 35 12.87 29.31 -22.15
CA GLU A 35 12.45 28.67 -23.40
C GLU A 35 12.74 27.17 -23.36
N GLN A 36 11.92 26.40 -24.08
CA GLN A 36 11.95 24.94 -24.13
C GLN A 36 11.84 24.47 -25.58
N GLY A 37 12.33 23.27 -25.89
CA GLY A 37 12.29 22.73 -27.25
C GLY A 37 10.87 22.61 -27.83
N ALA A 38 10.77 22.44 -29.14
CA ALA A 38 9.49 22.28 -29.83
C ALA A 38 8.76 20.96 -29.47
N ASP A 39 9.50 19.96 -29.00
CA ASP A 39 9.01 18.59 -28.73
C ASP A 39 8.01 18.50 -27.57
N GLY A 40 7.93 19.53 -26.74
CA GLY A 40 6.89 19.68 -25.73
C GLY A 40 7.31 20.52 -24.54
N ALA A 41 6.34 20.81 -23.68
CA ALA A 41 6.47 21.72 -22.56
C ALA A 41 6.53 20.98 -21.21
N ALA A 42 7.20 21.59 -20.25
CA ALA A 42 7.28 21.13 -18.87
C ALA A 42 7.17 22.31 -17.89
N PHE A 43 6.40 22.13 -16.83
CA PHE A 43 6.28 23.13 -15.77
C PHE A 43 7.49 23.11 -14.84
N GLY A 44 7.82 24.27 -14.26
CA GLY A 44 8.78 24.41 -13.18
C GLY A 44 8.30 23.77 -11.87
N LYS A 45 9.24 23.54 -10.94
CA LYS A 45 8.97 22.90 -9.64
C LYS A 45 8.28 23.83 -8.64
N GLU A 46 8.51 25.14 -8.74
CA GLU A 46 8.13 26.11 -7.71
C GLU A 46 6.80 26.84 -7.99
N ALA A 47 6.13 26.55 -9.10
CA ALA A 47 4.88 27.22 -9.48
C ALA A 47 3.71 26.78 -8.58
N GLN A 48 2.99 27.76 -8.04
CA GLN A 48 1.78 27.52 -7.23
C GLN A 48 0.52 27.28 -8.09
N ARG A 49 0.48 27.90 -9.27
CA ARG A 49 -0.56 27.71 -10.28
C ARG A 49 0.10 27.52 -11.62
N ARG A 50 -0.33 26.50 -12.36
CA ARG A 50 0.19 26.09 -13.66
C ARG A 50 -0.88 26.26 -14.71
N VAL A 51 -0.67 27.17 -15.64
CA VAL A 51 -1.57 27.42 -16.76
C VAL A 51 -0.90 26.95 -18.05
N LEU A 52 -1.57 26.09 -18.80
CA LEU A 52 -1.12 25.66 -20.12
C LEU A 52 -1.96 26.36 -21.19
N ALA A 53 -1.33 27.23 -21.98
CA ALA A 53 -1.94 27.77 -23.18
C ALA A 53 -1.62 26.84 -24.35
N LEU A 54 -2.63 26.14 -24.84
CA LEU A 54 -2.48 25.23 -25.98
C LEU A 54 -2.56 25.99 -27.31
N PRO A 55 -1.83 25.54 -28.34
CA PRO A 55 -1.90 26.12 -29.67
C PRO A 55 -3.30 25.94 -30.28
N ALA A 56 -3.66 26.80 -31.22
CA ALA A 56 -4.94 26.78 -31.93
C ALA A 56 -5.25 25.43 -32.60
N VAL A 57 -4.22 24.64 -32.92
CA VAL A 57 -4.42 23.28 -33.44
C VAL A 57 -5.23 22.37 -32.50
N HIS A 58 -5.16 22.58 -31.18
CA HIS A 58 -5.91 21.78 -30.18
C HIS A 58 -7.37 22.23 -29.98
N PHE A 59 -7.79 23.32 -30.63
CA PHE A 59 -9.15 23.85 -30.44
C PHE A 59 -9.92 23.96 -31.75
N TRP A 60 -11.23 23.77 -31.63
CA TRP A 60 -12.20 24.39 -32.52
C TRP A 60 -12.65 25.70 -31.87
N ALA A 61 -12.23 26.85 -32.42
CA ALA A 61 -12.66 28.16 -31.96
C ALA A 61 -13.64 28.77 -32.96
N LEU A 62 -14.94 28.55 -32.73
CA LEU A 62 -16.00 28.81 -33.69
C LEU A 62 -16.98 29.86 -33.14
N PRO A 63 -17.30 30.91 -33.91
CA PRO A 63 -18.36 31.84 -33.58
C PRO A 63 -19.71 31.35 -34.09
N ALA A 64 -20.78 31.62 -33.34
CA ALA A 64 -22.15 31.37 -33.78
C ALA A 64 -23.12 32.38 -33.16
N TRP A 65 -24.13 32.77 -33.93
CA TRP A 65 -25.34 33.40 -33.37
C TRP A 65 -26.26 32.31 -32.84
N LEU A 66 -26.43 32.25 -31.53
CA LEU A 66 -27.30 31.30 -30.86
C LEU A 66 -28.54 32.00 -30.34
N LYS A 67 -29.73 31.48 -30.69
CA LYS A 67 -31.01 32.00 -30.20
C LYS A 67 -31.42 31.28 -28.93
N GLY A 68 -32.04 32.00 -28.00
CA GLY A 68 -32.58 31.43 -26.77
C GLY A 68 -32.09 32.15 -25.51
N GLU A 69 -32.31 31.52 -24.36
CA GLU A 69 -31.91 32.08 -23.07
C GLU A 69 -30.42 31.84 -22.78
N PRO A 70 -29.73 32.76 -22.06
CA PRO A 70 -28.31 32.64 -21.74
C PRO A 70 -27.92 31.32 -21.08
N GLU A 71 -28.78 30.77 -20.24
CA GLU A 71 -28.55 29.52 -19.49
C GLU A 71 -28.47 28.29 -20.43
N HIS A 72 -29.18 28.34 -21.56
CA HIS A 72 -29.26 27.25 -22.54
C HIS A 72 -28.26 27.40 -23.69
N LEU A 73 -27.43 28.46 -23.71
CA LEU A 73 -26.46 28.70 -24.77
C LEU A 73 -25.47 27.56 -24.93
N ARG A 74 -25.10 26.88 -23.83
CA ARG A 74 -24.20 25.72 -23.87
C ARG A 74 -24.83 24.55 -24.65
N SER A 75 -26.05 24.18 -24.34
CA SER A 75 -26.77 23.12 -25.06
C SER A 75 -26.95 23.47 -26.55
N MET A 76 -27.26 24.73 -26.86
CA MET A 76 -27.37 25.20 -28.25
C MET A 76 -26.03 25.16 -28.99
N ALA A 77 -24.92 25.48 -28.31
CA ALA A 77 -23.57 25.39 -28.86
C ALA A 77 -23.19 23.94 -29.17
N LEU A 78 -23.54 22.98 -28.31
CA LEU A 78 -23.29 21.54 -28.55
C LEU A 78 -24.04 21.04 -29.79
N LEU A 79 -25.33 21.37 -29.93
CA LEU A 79 -26.10 21.06 -31.14
C LEU A 79 -25.50 21.72 -32.39
N HIS A 80 -24.97 22.94 -32.25
CA HIS A 80 -24.29 23.62 -33.34
C HIS A 80 -22.99 22.90 -33.76
N LEU A 81 -22.19 22.45 -32.79
CA LEU A 81 -20.99 21.66 -33.04
C LEU A 81 -21.32 20.32 -33.73
N GLU A 82 -22.34 19.62 -33.24
CA GLU A 82 -22.81 18.36 -33.83
C GLU A 82 -23.24 18.56 -35.30
N ARG A 83 -23.97 19.65 -35.58
CA ARG A 83 -24.35 20.03 -36.94
C ARG A 83 -23.14 20.29 -37.85
N LEU A 84 -22.03 20.78 -37.29
CA LEU A 84 -20.76 20.98 -38.01
C LEU A 84 -19.91 19.69 -38.10
N GLY A 85 -20.41 18.56 -37.59
CA GLY A 85 -19.69 17.29 -37.56
C GLY A 85 -18.62 17.20 -36.47
N VAL A 86 -18.59 18.17 -35.54
CA VAL A 86 -17.68 18.18 -34.40
C VAL A 86 -18.34 17.44 -33.24
N ARG A 87 -17.80 16.27 -32.90
CA ARG A 87 -18.24 15.49 -31.74
C ARG A 87 -17.50 15.98 -30.50
N CYS A 88 -18.25 16.40 -29.49
CA CYS A 88 -17.73 16.73 -28.18
C CYS A 88 -18.63 16.07 -27.14
N ASP A 89 -18.02 15.54 -26.07
CA ASP A 89 -18.76 15.07 -24.92
C ASP A 89 -19.46 16.26 -24.24
N ASP A 90 -20.61 16.00 -23.63
CA ASP A 90 -21.34 16.99 -22.83
C ASP A 90 -20.67 17.19 -21.45
N ASP A 91 -19.44 17.69 -21.46
CA ASP A 91 -18.64 18.03 -20.28
C ASP A 91 -18.19 19.51 -20.37
N GLU A 92 -18.13 20.22 -19.25
CA GLU A 92 -17.59 21.58 -19.21
C GLU A 92 -16.07 21.60 -19.43
N ALA A 93 -15.42 20.44 -19.21
CA ALA A 93 -14.01 20.25 -19.49
C ALA A 93 -13.68 20.20 -20.98
N THR A 94 -14.64 19.89 -21.86
CA THR A 94 -14.41 19.72 -23.31
C THR A 94 -14.84 20.94 -24.13
N VAL A 95 -15.94 21.60 -23.71
CA VAL A 95 -16.53 22.73 -24.44
C VAL A 95 -16.79 23.91 -23.51
N GLN A 96 -16.23 25.06 -23.88
CA GLN A 96 -16.46 26.35 -23.23
C GLN A 96 -17.22 27.28 -24.15
N VAL A 97 -18.29 27.88 -23.63
CA VAL A 97 -19.20 28.74 -24.37
C VAL A 97 -19.24 30.11 -23.70
N ARG A 98 -18.96 31.17 -24.46
CA ARG A 98 -18.98 32.54 -23.94
C ARG A 98 -19.84 33.44 -24.82
N SER A 99 -20.89 34.03 -24.24
CA SER A 99 -21.68 35.08 -24.89
C SER A 99 -20.86 36.38 -24.92
N MET A 100 -20.88 37.07 -26.06
CA MET A 100 -20.11 38.31 -26.29
C MET A 100 -21.02 39.50 -26.58
N GLN A 101 -22.05 39.31 -27.41
CA GLN A 101 -23.00 40.36 -27.79
C GLN A 101 -24.40 39.76 -27.90
N GLY A 102 -25.42 40.51 -27.48
CA GLY A 102 -26.83 40.14 -27.64
C GLY A 102 -27.53 41.07 -28.62
N LYS A 103 -28.32 40.53 -29.55
CA LYS A 103 -29.19 41.28 -30.46
C LYS A 103 -30.50 40.52 -30.66
N GLU A 104 -31.63 41.14 -30.35
CA GLU A 104 -32.98 40.61 -30.64
C GLU A 104 -33.20 39.15 -30.17
N GLY A 105 -32.72 38.80 -28.98
CA GLY A 105 -32.84 37.43 -28.43
C GLY A 105 -31.89 36.39 -29.04
N ALA A 106 -30.95 36.82 -29.88
CA ALA A 106 -29.80 36.04 -30.32
C ALA A 106 -28.51 36.55 -29.66
N TYR A 107 -27.59 35.64 -29.35
CA TYR A 107 -26.32 35.94 -28.73
C TYR A 107 -25.17 35.49 -29.61
N LEU A 108 -24.30 36.42 -30.00
CA LEU A 108 -23.03 36.12 -30.62
C LEU A 108 -22.14 35.45 -29.58
N THR A 109 -21.84 34.19 -29.84
CA THR A 109 -21.22 33.31 -28.88
C THR A 109 -19.94 32.75 -29.45
N ARG A 110 -18.88 32.77 -28.65
CA ARG A 110 -17.64 32.03 -28.93
C ARG A 110 -17.74 30.65 -28.33
N ILE A 111 -17.58 29.64 -29.17
CA ILE A 111 -17.52 28.24 -28.78
C ILE A 111 -16.05 27.81 -28.90
N LEU A 112 -15.47 27.37 -27.79
CA LEU A 112 -14.15 26.74 -27.75
C LEU A 112 -14.36 25.27 -27.40
N ALA A 113 -14.03 24.37 -28.32
CA ALA A 113 -14.07 22.94 -28.06
C ALA A 113 -12.68 22.33 -28.23
N LEU A 114 -12.29 21.42 -27.33
CA LEU A 114 -11.03 20.69 -27.43
C LEU A 114 -11.09 19.63 -28.54
N LYS A 115 -10.00 19.52 -29.29
CA LYS A 115 -9.78 18.41 -30.22
C LYS A 115 -9.15 17.24 -29.49
N ASP A 116 -9.39 16.04 -30.01
CA ASP A 116 -8.70 14.82 -29.59
C ASP A 116 -7.28 14.79 -30.16
N VAL A 117 -6.40 15.61 -29.58
CA VAL A 117 -4.98 15.73 -29.96
C VAL A 117 -4.14 15.63 -28.69
N PRO A 118 -3.09 14.78 -28.68
CA PRO A 118 -2.25 14.59 -27.50
C PRO A 118 -1.69 15.89 -26.94
N VAL A 119 -1.78 16.06 -25.63
CA VAL A 119 -1.27 17.27 -24.98
C VAL A 119 0.26 17.29 -25.06
N PRO A 120 0.88 18.39 -25.53
CA PRO A 120 2.33 18.50 -25.74
C PRO A 120 3.08 18.74 -24.42
N LEU A 121 2.94 17.83 -23.45
CA LEU A 121 3.66 17.87 -22.17
C LEU A 121 4.69 16.73 -22.11
N THR A 122 5.96 17.08 -21.89
CA THR A 122 7.05 16.10 -21.75
C THR A 122 7.15 15.55 -20.32
N ASP A 123 6.76 16.34 -19.32
CA ASP A 123 6.76 15.96 -17.91
C ASP A 123 5.34 15.88 -17.37
N THR A 124 4.86 14.66 -17.18
CA THR A 124 3.54 14.41 -16.61
C THR A 124 3.50 14.57 -15.10
N ALA A 125 4.63 14.58 -14.39
CA ALA A 125 4.65 14.69 -12.93
C ALA A 125 4.06 16.02 -12.42
N ARG A 126 4.01 17.05 -13.28
CA ARG A 126 3.44 18.36 -12.99
C ARG A 126 2.40 18.71 -14.04
N LEU A 127 1.16 18.34 -13.76
CA LEU A 127 0.03 18.64 -14.64
C LEU A 127 -0.42 20.10 -14.49
N PRO A 128 -1.01 20.69 -15.55
CA PRO A 128 -1.60 22.02 -15.47
C PRO A 128 -2.82 22.02 -14.55
N ASP A 129 -3.07 23.15 -13.91
CA ASP A 129 -4.28 23.43 -13.13
C ASP A 129 -5.41 23.92 -14.04
N GLU A 130 -5.05 24.72 -15.06
CA GLU A 130 -5.98 25.29 -16.05
C GLU A 130 -5.37 25.19 -17.46
N VAL A 131 -6.23 25.00 -18.45
CA VAL A 131 -5.86 25.00 -19.87
C VAL A 131 -6.63 26.08 -20.60
N THR A 132 -5.94 26.86 -21.44
CA THR A 132 -6.55 27.94 -22.23
C THR A 132 -6.04 27.94 -23.66
N LEU A 133 -6.67 28.74 -24.53
CA LEU A 133 -6.19 28.98 -25.88
C LEU A 133 -5.09 30.05 -25.88
N HIS A 134 -3.98 29.81 -26.59
CA HIS A 134 -2.85 30.73 -26.73
C HIS A 134 -3.27 32.17 -27.05
N ALA A 135 -4.11 32.37 -28.07
CA ALA A 135 -4.57 33.69 -28.49
C ALA A 135 -5.29 34.49 -27.37
N LEU A 136 -5.88 33.83 -26.36
CA LEU A 136 -6.53 34.49 -25.24
C LEU A 136 -5.56 35.03 -24.19
N CYS A 137 -4.29 34.64 -24.26
CA CYS A 137 -3.25 35.14 -23.37
C CYS A 137 -2.71 36.50 -23.83
N TYR A 138 -3.16 37.05 -24.96
CA TYR A 138 -2.66 38.31 -25.48
C TYR A 138 -3.76 39.37 -25.57
N PRO A 139 -3.42 40.66 -25.36
CA PRO A 139 -4.32 41.76 -25.64
C PRO A 139 -4.46 41.95 -27.15
N LEU A 140 -5.51 41.37 -27.73
CA LEU A 140 -5.79 41.48 -29.17
C LEU A 140 -6.38 42.86 -29.52
N VAL A 141 -6.03 43.37 -30.70
CA VAL A 141 -6.55 44.64 -31.21
C VAL A 141 -8.03 44.50 -31.57
N GLN A 142 -8.81 45.55 -31.33
CA GLN A 142 -10.24 45.51 -31.55
C GLN A 142 -10.60 45.42 -33.03
N ASN A 143 -11.68 44.70 -33.36
CA ASN A 143 -12.21 44.58 -34.72
C ASN A 143 -11.13 44.27 -35.77
N SER A 144 -10.19 43.39 -35.45
CA SER A 144 -9.01 43.16 -36.27
C SER A 144 -8.77 41.68 -36.52
N LEU A 145 -7.97 41.43 -37.56
CA LEU A 145 -7.43 40.12 -37.87
C LEU A 145 -5.96 40.11 -37.49
N THR A 146 -5.57 39.31 -36.52
CA THR A 146 -4.18 39.17 -36.05
C THR A 146 -3.57 37.89 -36.60
N ILE A 147 -2.40 37.98 -37.22
CA ILE A 147 -1.63 36.84 -37.75
C ILE A 147 -0.36 36.68 -36.93
N PHE A 148 -0.13 35.48 -36.40
CA PHE A 148 1.04 35.13 -35.60
C PHE A 148 1.49 33.69 -35.88
N ARG A 149 2.61 33.27 -35.26
CA ARG A 149 3.15 31.92 -35.39
C ARG A 149 3.03 31.13 -34.09
N GLU A 150 2.66 29.87 -34.22
CA GLU A 150 2.69 28.86 -33.15
C GLU A 150 3.47 27.65 -33.65
N LEU A 151 4.64 27.36 -33.07
CA LEU A 151 5.45 26.17 -33.36
C LEU A 151 5.63 25.91 -34.88
N GLY A 152 5.98 26.97 -35.60
CA GLY A 152 6.22 26.96 -37.05
C GLY A 152 4.97 27.16 -37.93
N ARG A 153 3.76 27.07 -37.37
CA ARG A 153 2.49 27.22 -38.11
C ARG A 153 1.99 28.65 -38.07
N LEU A 154 1.38 29.11 -39.16
CA LEU A 154 0.67 30.39 -39.16
C LEU A 154 -0.70 30.21 -38.55
N VAL A 155 -1.09 31.17 -37.72
CA VAL A 155 -2.37 31.19 -37.02
C VAL A 155 -3.02 32.54 -37.23
N VAL A 156 -4.33 32.50 -37.47
CA VAL A 156 -5.17 33.69 -37.55
C VAL A 156 -6.12 33.74 -36.36
N ALA A 157 -6.16 34.89 -35.70
CA ALA A 157 -7.14 35.24 -34.67
C ALA A 157 -7.97 36.43 -35.16
N ILE A 158 -9.29 36.33 -35.05
CA ILE A 158 -10.22 37.39 -35.45
C ILE A 158 -10.98 37.86 -34.22
N THR A 159 -11.08 39.18 -34.05
CA THR A 159 -11.80 39.81 -32.95
C THR A 159 -13.05 40.55 -33.41
N SER A 160 -14.04 40.62 -32.52
CA SER A 160 -15.20 41.51 -32.60
C SER A 160 -15.26 42.30 -31.30
N GLY A 161 -15.16 43.63 -31.40
CA GLY A 161 -14.73 44.46 -30.28
C GLY A 161 -13.37 43.98 -29.76
N SER A 162 -13.19 43.92 -28.44
CA SER A 162 -11.98 43.42 -27.79
C SER A 162 -11.94 41.90 -27.57
N GLN A 163 -12.92 41.16 -28.10
CA GLN A 163 -13.09 39.74 -27.81
C GLN A 163 -12.70 38.89 -29.02
N LEU A 164 -11.91 37.84 -28.77
CA LEU A 164 -11.62 36.81 -29.77
C LEU A 164 -12.91 36.06 -30.13
N ILE A 165 -13.25 35.99 -31.42
CA ILE A 165 -14.43 35.27 -31.92
C ILE A 165 -14.08 33.98 -32.66
N TYR A 166 -12.93 33.98 -33.34
CA TYR A 166 -12.49 32.89 -34.20
C TYR A 166 -10.97 32.77 -34.15
N CYS A 167 -10.46 31.55 -34.12
CA CYS A 167 -9.02 31.27 -34.16
C CYS A 167 -8.76 29.96 -34.87
N THR A 168 -7.89 29.96 -35.88
CA THR A 168 -7.51 28.72 -36.59
C THR A 168 -6.06 28.79 -37.06
N PRO A 169 -5.33 27.66 -37.05
CA PRO A 169 -4.14 27.54 -37.87
C PRO A 169 -4.52 27.62 -39.35
N LEU A 170 -3.66 28.26 -40.14
CA LEU A 170 -3.72 28.26 -41.59
C LEU A 170 -3.04 27.00 -42.14
N SER A 171 -3.48 26.56 -43.31
CA SER A 171 -2.88 25.46 -44.04
C SER A 171 -1.51 25.84 -44.63
N ALA A 172 -1.35 27.12 -44.98
CA ALA A 172 -0.08 27.67 -45.45
C ALA A 172 0.93 27.90 -44.31
N SER A 173 2.19 27.55 -44.54
CA SER A 173 3.29 27.76 -43.58
C SER A 173 3.93 29.15 -43.66
N ARG A 174 3.71 29.86 -44.77
CA ARG A 174 4.23 31.20 -45.06
C ARG A 174 3.09 32.11 -45.49
N LEU A 175 3.22 33.41 -45.20
CA LEU A 175 2.20 34.39 -45.55
C LEU A 175 2.37 34.79 -47.02
N ASP A 176 1.85 33.95 -47.91
CA ASP A 176 1.90 34.09 -49.36
C ASP A 176 0.49 34.22 -49.97
N GLY A 177 0.38 34.19 -51.30
CA GLY A 177 -0.90 34.30 -52.00
C GLY A 177 -1.91 33.19 -51.64
N HIS A 178 -1.43 31.99 -51.29
CA HIS A 178 -2.29 30.90 -50.84
C HIS A 178 -2.85 31.19 -49.44
N ALA A 179 -1.99 31.63 -48.51
CA ALA A 179 -2.43 32.06 -47.19
C ALA A 179 -3.46 33.20 -47.28
N LEU A 180 -3.26 34.18 -48.17
CA LEU A 180 -4.20 35.27 -48.36
C LEU A 180 -5.55 34.83 -48.93
N SER A 181 -5.54 33.83 -49.82
CA SER A 181 -6.77 33.23 -50.36
C SER A 181 -7.53 32.45 -49.28
N GLU A 182 -6.82 31.70 -48.44
CA GLU A 182 -7.39 31.00 -47.28
C GLU A 182 -8.00 32.00 -46.29
N LEU A 183 -7.29 33.08 -45.95
CA LEU A 183 -7.79 34.17 -45.10
C LEU A 183 -9.04 34.82 -45.68
N ASN A 184 -9.06 35.12 -46.99
CA ASN A 184 -10.23 35.68 -47.64
C ASN A 184 -11.43 34.72 -47.57
N ASN A 185 -11.22 33.42 -47.78
CA ASN A 185 -12.28 32.41 -47.66
C ASN A 185 -12.84 32.33 -46.23
N ILE A 186 -11.97 32.39 -45.21
CA ILE A 186 -12.38 32.45 -43.81
C ILE A 186 -13.24 33.70 -43.56
N CYS A 187 -12.78 34.87 -43.99
CA CYS A 187 -13.53 36.12 -43.83
C CYS A 187 -14.88 36.09 -44.57
N LEU A 188 -14.94 35.55 -45.77
CA LEU A 188 -16.19 35.38 -46.52
C LEU A 188 -17.15 34.44 -45.78
N GLN A 189 -16.66 33.28 -45.30
CA GLN A 189 -17.49 32.33 -44.56
C GLN A 189 -18.06 32.95 -43.28
N LEU A 190 -17.24 33.64 -42.49
CA LEU A 190 -17.68 34.32 -41.27
C LEU A 190 -18.59 35.52 -41.59
N GLY A 191 -18.37 36.19 -42.72
CA GLY A 191 -19.24 37.24 -43.23
C GLY A 191 -20.63 36.71 -43.60
N PHE A 192 -20.71 35.58 -44.32
CA PHE A 192 -21.98 34.92 -44.65
C PHE A 192 -22.76 34.44 -43.43
N GLN A 193 -22.06 34.03 -42.38
CA GLN A 193 -22.68 33.67 -41.09
C GLN A 193 -23.16 34.90 -40.30
N GLY A 194 -22.81 36.12 -40.74
CA GLY A 194 -23.15 37.37 -40.05
C GLY A 194 -22.46 37.53 -38.69
N VAL A 195 -21.43 36.73 -38.40
CA VAL A 195 -20.65 36.78 -37.15
C VAL A 195 -19.45 37.71 -37.26
N LEU A 196 -18.96 37.93 -38.48
CA LEU A 196 -17.90 38.90 -38.75
C LEU A 196 -18.49 40.32 -38.74
N GLY A 197 -18.02 41.14 -37.80
CA GLY A 197 -18.28 42.58 -37.82
C GLY A 197 -17.48 43.30 -38.90
N ARG A 198 -17.49 44.63 -38.88
CA ARG A 198 -16.60 45.43 -39.73
C ARG A 198 -15.16 45.27 -39.23
N LEU A 199 -14.32 44.58 -40.01
CA LEU A 199 -12.89 44.55 -39.76
C LEU A 199 -12.26 45.90 -40.11
N GLU A 200 -11.46 46.43 -39.19
CA GLU A 200 -10.80 47.73 -39.35
C GLU A 200 -9.35 47.59 -39.82
N SER A 201 -8.67 46.53 -39.38
CA SER A 201 -7.24 46.33 -39.68
C SER A 201 -6.79 44.88 -39.63
N ILE A 202 -5.62 44.65 -40.25
CA ILE A 202 -4.86 43.40 -40.14
C ILE A 202 -3.58 43.69 -39.36
N VAL A 203 -3.34 42.93 -38.31
CA VAL A 203 -2.19 43.06 -37.42
C VAL A 203 -1.25 41.88 -37.65
N LEU A 204 0.01 42.16 -37.97
CA LEU A 204 1.03 41.15 -38.19
C LEU A 204 1.98 41.11 -36.99
N TRP A 205 1.98 40.01 -36.23
CA TRP A 205 2.97 39.68 -35.20
C TRP A 205 4.06 38.75 -35.74
N ILE A 206 4.35 38.90 -37.03
CA ILE A 206 5.36 38.15 -37.76
C ILE A 206 6.22 39.13 -38.56
N GLU A 207 7.50 38.82 -38.68
CA GLU A 207 8.43 39.63 -39.49
C GLU A 207 8.20 39.43 -41.00
N GLU A 208 7.66 38.28 -41.39
CA GLU A 208 7.43 37.90 -42.78
C GLU A 208 6.11 38.47 -43.34
N GLY A 209 6.01 38.54 -44.67
CA GLY A 209 4.81 38.98 -45.41
C GLY A 209 4.92 40.39 -45.98
N ASP A 210 4.44 40.58 -47.21
CA ASP A 210 4.39 41.88 -47.88
C ASP A 210 3.11 42.64 -47.51
N ILE A 211 3.27 43.68 -46.69
CA ILE A 211 2.17 44.55 -46.24
C ILE A 211 1.44 45.18 -47.43
N ALA A 212 2.15 45.60 -48.47
CA ALA A 212 1.55 46.25 -49.63
C ALA A 212 0.69 45.27 -50.44
N GLN A 213 1.14 44.02 -50.58
CA GLN A 213 0.35 42.96 -51.19
C GLN A 213 -0.89 42.64 -50.37
N ILE A 214 -0.76 42.52 -49.05
CA ILE A 214 -1.88 42.23 -48.14
C ILE A 214 -2.95 43.32 -48.25
N GLN A 215 -2.54 44.59 -48.18
CA GLN A 215 -3.45 45.73 -48.31
C GLN A 215 -4.14 45.76 -49.68
N ARG A 216 -3.41 45.46 -50.77
CA ARG A 216 -3.97 45.42 -52.12
C ARG A 216 -5.00 44.30 -52.30
N VAL A 217 -4.75 43.12 -51.73
CA VAL A 217 -5.62 41.94 -51.88
C VAL A 217 -6.83 42.01 -50.96
N THR A 218 -6.62 42.39 -49.69
CA THR A 218 -7.67 42.39 -48.67
C THR A 218 -8.48 43.69 -48.61
N GLY A 219 -7.92 44.80 -49.11
CA GLY A 219 -8.50 46.13 -48.98
C GLY A 219 -8.48 46.69 -47.55
N LEU A 220 -7.88 45.97 -46.60
CA LEU A 220 -7.78 46.35 -45.19
C LEU A 220 -6.43 46.99 -44.89
N THR A 221 -6.41 47.93 -43.95
CA THR A 221 -5.16 48.52 -43.46
C THR A 221 -4.38 47.46 -42.69
N ALA A 222 -3.27 47.01 -43.25
CA ALA A 222 -2.35 46.10 -42.58
C ALA A 222 -1.18 46.85 -41.96
N TYR A 223 -0.78 46.49 -40.74
CA TYR A 223 0.43 46.98 -40.09
C TYR A 223 1.13 45.87 -39.30
N ARG A 224 2.44 46.05 -39.10
CA ARG A 224 3.28 45.13 -38.35
C ARG A 224 3.61 45.73 -37.00
N CYS A 225 3.53 44.92 -35.94
CA CYS A 225 3.95 45.30 -34.61
C CYS A 225 4.54 44.10 -33.87
N ASP A 226 5.35 44.38 -32.86
CA ASP A 226 5.90 43.34 -32.02
C ASP A 226 4.80 42.67 -31.21
N MET A 227 4.91 41.36 -31.06
CA MET A 227 4.00 40.58 -30.24
C MET A 227 4.13 41.05 -28.77
N PRO A 228 3.05 41.52 -28.14
CA PRO A 228 3.12 42.01 -26.76
C PRO A 228 3.43 40.87 -25.80
N ALA A 229 3.91 41.19 -24.59
CA ALA A 229 4.04 40.19 -23.54
C ALA A 229 2.66 39.58 -23.20
N PRO A 230 2.59 38.26 -22.98
CA PRO A 230 1.33 37.60 -22.62
C PRO A 230 0.85 38.09 -21.24
N THR A 231 -0.45 38.08 -21.04
CA THR A 231 -1.13 38.38 -19.79
C THR A 231 -1.54 37.07 -19.12
N MET A 232 -1.25 36.94 -17.83
CA MET A 232 -1.64 35.77 -17.05
C MET A 232 -3.17 35.67 -16.97
N PRO A 233 -3.80 34.56 -17.38
CA PRO A 233 -5.25 34.40 -17.29
C PRO A 233 -5.73 34.45 -15.83
N SER A 234 -6.84 35.13 -15.58
CA SER A 234 -7.52 35.08 -14.28
C SER A 234 -7.92 33.65 -13.93
N ARG A 235 -7.92 33.32 -12.63
CA ARG A 235 -8.33 32.00 -12.16
C ARG A 235 -9.76 31.65 -12.59
N GLY A 236 -9.96 30.44 -13.08
CA GLY A 236 -11.26 29.97 -13.56
C GLY A 236 -11.72 30.63 -14.87
N SER A 237 -10.82 31.31 -15.59
CA SER A 237 -11.14 31.89 -16.91
C SER A 237 -11.43 30.84 -17.98
N SER A 238 -10.90 29.63 -17.81
CA SER A 238 -11.26 28.45 -18.59
C SER A 238 -11.46 27.25 -17.69
N LEU A 239 -12.49 26.46 -18.01
CA LEU A 239 -12.78 25.17 -17.40
C LEU A 239 -12.27 24.01 -18.26
N LEU A 240 -11.68 24.32 -19.42
CA LEU A 240 -11.24 23.33 -20.38
C LEU A 240 -10.09 22.50 -19.81
N MET A 241 -10.15 21.19 -20.04
CA MET A 241 -9.14 20.23 -19.61
C MET A 241 -9.10 19.06 -20.60
N PRO A 242 -7.99 18.86 -21.34
CA PRO A 242 -7.84 17.71 -22.21
C PRO A 242 -7.95 16.38 -21.46
N GLN A 243 -8.49 15.37 -22.13
CA GLN A 243 -8.72 14.05 -21.54
C GLN A 243 -7.43 13.40 -21.03
N ASP A 244 -6.31 13.53 -21.76
CA ASP A 244 -5.01 13.01 -21.34
C ASP A 244 -4.57 13.54 -19.96
N VAL A 245 -4.82 14.83 -19.70
CA VAL A 245 -4.47 15.46 -18.42
C VAL A 245 -5.38 14.94 -17.31
N ILE A 246 -6.67 14.75 -17.58
CA ILE A 246 -7.63 14.18 -16.64
C ILE A 246 -7.21 12.74 -16.27
N ILE A 247 -6.93 11.91 -17.28
CA ILE A 247 -6.51 10.52 -17.11
C ILE A 247 -5.22 10.45 -16.28
N GLU A 248 -4.23 11.27 -16.61
CA GLU A 248 -2.96 11.25 -15.89
C GLU A 248 -3.10 11.76 -14.45
N ARG A 249 -3.98 12.74 -14.19
CA ARG A 249 -4.30 13.20 -12.83
C ARG A 249 -4.95 12.06 -12.02
N GLN A 250 -5.84 11.29 -12.64
CA GLN A 250 -6.42 10.11 -12.01
C GLN A 250 -5.37 9.03 -11.75
N ASN A 251 -4.43 8.80 -12.67
CA ASN A 251 -3.34 7.86 -12.47
C ASN A 251 -2.42 8.27 -11.30
N GLN A 252 -2.10 9.56 -11.19
CA GLN A 252 -1.29 10.07 -10.07
C GLN A 252 -1.97 9.90 -8.73
N THR A 253 -3.27 10.22 -8.63
CA THR A 253 -4.03 10.02 -7.39
C THR A 253 -4.16 8.54 -7.04
N ARG A 254 -4.35 7.65 -8.03
CA ARG A 254 -4.33 6.20 -7.83
C ARG A 254 -2.97 5.72 -7.31
N ARG A 255 -1.86 6.14 -7.94
CA ARG A 255 -0.49 5.80 -7.51
C ARG A 255 -0.17 6.31 -6.10
N ALA A 256 -0.64 7.50 -5.74
CA ALA A 256 -0.46 8.05 -4.39
C ALA A 256 -1.23 7.24 -3.36
N LYS A 257 -2.50 6.89 -3.64
CA LYS A 257 -3.33 6.04 -2.77
C LYS A 257 -2.73 4.65 -2.60
N THR A 258 -2.28 4.00 -3.67
CA THR A 258 -1.66 2.66 -3.58
C THR A 258 -0.36 2.69 -2.78
N ARG A 259 0.48 3.72 -2.95
CA ARG A 259 1.70 3.89 -2.12
C ARG A 259 1.36 4.09 -0.65
N PHE A 260 0.37 4.92 -0.35
CA PHE A 260 -0.07 5.14 1.03
C PHE A 260 -0.60 3.84 1.65
N MET A 261 -1.46 3.11 0.93
CA MET A 261 -1.98 1.82 1.39
C MET A 261 -0.87 0.77 1.58
N ALA A 262 0.13 0.74 0.71
CA ALA A 262 1.27 -0.17 0.87
C ALA A 262 2.13 0.19 2.09
N LEU A 263 2.36 1.49 2.34
CA LEU A 263 3.10 1.97 3.52
C LEU A 263 2.35 1.68 4.82
N THR A 264 1.03 1.89 4.86
CA THR A 264 0.23 1.57 6.04
C THR A 264 0.16 0.08 6.30
N ALA A 265 -0.02 -0.75 5.26
CA ALA A 265 0.04 -2.21 5.40
C ALA A 265 1.42 -2.67 5.90
N GLY A 266 2.49 -2.11 5.36
CA GLY A 266 3.86 -2.39 5.82
C GLY A 266 4.08 -2.02 7.29
N ALA A 267 3.58 -0.85 7.72
CA ALA A 267 3.66 -0.42 9.12
C ALA A 267 2.89 -1.34 10.07
N VAL A 268 1.69 -1.80 9.68
CA VAL A 268 0.89 -2.73 10.48
C VAL A 268 1.58 -4.09 10.62
N ILE A 269 2.15 -4.61 9.54
CA ILE A 269 2.90 -5.88 9.56
C ILE A 269 4.14 -5.74 10.46
N ALA A 270 4.89 -4.64 10.33
CA ALA A 270 6.05 -4.37 11.17
C ALA A 270 5.68 -4.26 12.66
N ALA A 271 4.57 -3.60 12.99
CA ALA A 271 4.06 -3.51 14.36
C ALA A 271 3.64 -4.88 14.90
N ALA A 272 2.99 -5.73 14.10
CA ALA A 272 2.63 -7.09 14.50
C ALA A 272 3.87 -7.96 14.77
N ILE A 273 4.89 -7.88 13.92
CA ILE A 273 6.16 -8.59 14.12
C ILE A 273 6.85 -8.11 15.41
N ALA A 274 6.90 -6.79 15.63
CA ALA A 274 7.47 -6.22 16.85
C ALA A 274 6.72 -6.68 18.10
N LEU A 275 5.38 -6.74 18.06
CA LEU A 275 4.56 -7.24 19.16
C LEU A 275 4.83 -8.73 19.46
N VAL A 276 4.92 -9.57 18.43
CA VAL A 276 5.25 -10.99 18.61
C VAL A 276 6.67 -11.15 19.19
N ALA A 277 7.63 -10.36 18.71
CA ALA A 277 9.00 -10.38 19.23
C ALA A 277 9.08 -9.95 20.71
N THR A 278 8.32 -8.93 21.13
CA THR A 278 8.32 -8.51 22.54
C THR A 278 7.64 -9.54 23.44
N LEU A 279 6.49 -10.09 23.03
CA LEU A 279 5.79 -11.13 23.80
C LEU A 279 6.62 -12.41 23.93
N THR A 280 7.29 -12.85 22.87
CA THR A 280 8.17 -14.02 22.91
C THR A 280 9.39 -13.79 23.81
N SER A 281 9.98 -12.59 23.80
CA SER A 281 11.06 -12.22 24.72
C SER A 281 10.61 -12.27 26.18
N LEU A 282 9.43 -11.74 26.50
CA LEU A 282 8.87 -11.79 27.86
C LEU A 282 8.62 -13.24 28.31
N ALA A 283 7.99 -14.05 27.45
CA ALA A 283 7.74 -15.47 27.74
C ALA A 283 9.05 -16.26 27.95
N LEU A 284 10.10 -15.94 27.18
CA LEU A 284 11.43 -16.55 27.35
C LEU A 284 12.07 -16.18 28.69
N GLN A 285 11.92 -14.93 29.14
CA GLN A 285 12.41 -14.48 30.45
C GLN A 285 11.70 -15.22 31.59
N GLU A 286 10.38 -15.33 31.55
CA GLU A 286 9.61 -16.08 32.55
C GLU A 286 10.00 -17.56 32.59
N ARG A 287 10.14 -18.19 31.41
CA ARG A 287 10.58 -19.59 31.31
C ARG A 287 11.97 -19.79 31.91
N ASN A 288 12.91 -18.88 31.63
CA ASN A 288 14.27 -18.99 32.14
C ASN A 288 14.29 -18.82 33.67
N MET A 289 13.51 -17.90 34.23
CA MET A 289 13.35 -17.74 35.69
C MET A 289 12.75 -19.01 36.34
N LEU A 290 11.72 -19.61 35.73
CA LEU A 290 11.14 -20.86 36.22
C LEU A 290 12.15 -22.01 36.17
N ARG A 291 12.93 -22.10 35.09
CA ARG A 291 13.97 -23.12 34.94
C ARG A 291 15.06 -22.98 36.01
N GLU A 292 15.43 -21.76 36.35
CA GLU A 292 16.37 -21.45 37.43
C GLU A 292 15.80 -21.84 38.81
N LYS A 293 14.52 -21.55 39.08
CA LYS A 293 13.83 -22.00 40.30
C LYS A 293 13.80 -23.53 40.40
N VAL A 294 13.51 -24.23 39.31
CA VAL A 294 13.54 -25.70 39.25
C VAL A 294 14.96 -26.23 39.50
N ALA A 295 15.98 -25.62 38.90
CA ALA A 295 17.38 -25.99 39.12
C ALA A 295 17.80 -25.82 40.60
N ASN A 296 17.30 -24.78 41.28
CA ASN A 296 17.57 -24.55 42.70
C ASN A 296 16.83 -25.52 43.64
N LEU A 297 15.66 -26.03 43.26
CA LEU A 297 14.86 -26.96 44.08
C LEU A 297 15.22 -28.43 43.86
N SER A 298 15.72 -28.80 42.69
CA SER A 298 16.27 -30.12 42.34
C SER A 298 17.21 -30.74 43.40
N PRO A 299 18.23 -30.03 43.93
CA PRO A 299 19.16 -30.60 44.90
C PRO A 299 18.51 -30.86 46.27
N ARG A 300 17.42 -30.16 46.62
CA ARG A 300 16.65 -30.44 47.85
C ARG A 300 15.77 -31.66 47.69
N ALA A 301 15.13 -31.82 46.53
CA ALA A 301 14.29 -32.98 46.24
C ALA A 301 15.10 -34.28 46.17
N SER A 302 16.31 -34.24 45.59
CA SER A 302 17.22 -35.40 45.56
C SER A 302 17.65 -35.84 46.95
N ARG A 303 18.03 -34.92 47.84
CA ARG A 303 18.37 -35.26 49.24
C ARG A 303 17.23 -35.96 49.99
N VAL A 304 15.99 -35.51 49.79
CA VAL A 304 14.82 -36.16 50.41
C VAL A 304 14.61 -37.57 49.86
N MET A 305 14.83 -37.78 48.57
CA MET A 305 14.75 -39.10 47.95
C MET A 305 15.87 -40.04 48.43
N ASP A 306 17.09 -39.52 48.59
CA ASP A 306 18.23 -40.28 49.12
C ASP A 306 18.00 -40.68 50.58
N HIS A 307 17.48 -39.76 51.40
CA HIS A 307 17.09 -40.06 52.78
C HIS A 307 16.00 -41.13 52.84
N LYS A 308 14.97 -41.04 51.98
CA LYS A 308 13.91 -42.06 51.91
C LYS A 308 14.48 -43.43 51.55
N LYS A 309 15.48 -43.50 50.68
CA LYS A 309 16.15 -44.75 50.31
C LYS A 309 16.97 -45.32 51.47
N ALA A 310 17.78 -44.49 52.14
CA ALA A 310 18.56 -44.90 53.31
C ALA A 310 17.68 -45.41 54.46
N TRP A 311 16.54 -44.75 54.70
CA TRP A 311 15.57 -45.20 55.71
C TRP A 311 14.91 -46.54 55.37
N ARG A 312 14.67 -46.84 54.08
CA ARG A 312 14.16 -48.15 53.66
C ARG A 312 15.19 -49.26 53.86
N GLU A 313 16.47 -48.99 53.61
CA GLU A 313 17.55 -49.96 53.81
C GLU A 313 17.79 -50.26 55.30
N ALA A 314 17.61 -49.27 56.18
CA ALA A 314 17.78 -49.43 57.63
C ALA A 314 16.54 -50.01 58.35
N ALA A 315 15.38 -50.06 57.69
CA ALA A 315 14.11 -50.49 58.30
C ALA A 315 14.16 -51.89 58.96
N PRO A 316 14.77 -52.94 58.36
CA PRO A 316 14.77 -54.29 58.93
C PRO A 316 15.62 -54.43 60.21
N ALA A 317 16.49 -53.46 60.49
CA ALA A 317 17.32 -53.45 61.69
C ALA A 317 16.65 -52.74 62.89
N VAL A 318 15.57 -51.98 62.64
CA VAL A 318 14.89 -51.18 63.67
C VAL A 318 13.52 -51.79 64.02
N ASP A 319 12.92 -52.56 63.12
CA ASP A 319 11.64 -53.23 63.34
C ASP A 319 11.84 -54.60 64.03
N PRO A 320 11.33 -54.80 65.26
CA PRO A 320 11.44 -56.07 65.99
C PRO A 320 10.85 -57.26 65.20
N THR A 321 9.82 -57.02 64.40
CA THR A 321 9.12 -58.09 63.66
C THR A 321 9.94 -58.70 62.53
N THR A 322 10.98 -58.01 62.07
CA THR A 322 11.91 -58.47 61.02
C THR A 322 13.32 -58.67 61.56
N TRP A 323 13.52 -58.68 62.88
CA TRP A 323 14.84 -58.85 63.46
C TRP A 323 15.29 -60.33 63.40
N PRO A 324 16.47 -60.65 62.83
CA PRO A 324 16.89 -62.03 62.58
C PRO A 324 16.92 -62.91 63.84
N GLN A 325 17.39 -62.37 64.97
CA GLN A 325 17.42 -63.11 66.25
C GLN A 325 16.01 -63.41 66.79
N GLU A 326 15.03 -62.51 66.57
CA GLU A 326 13.66 -62.71 67.02
C GLU A 326 12.97 -63.75 66.13
N VAL A 327 13.21 -63.70 64.81
CA VAL A 327 12.77 -64.72 63.86
C VAL A 327 13.34 -66.11 64.21
N LEU A 328 14.63 -66.21 64.54
CA LEU A 328 15.23 -67.47 64.98
C LEU A 328 14.62 -67.95 66.31
N LEU A 329 14.37 -67.05 67.25
CA LEU A 329 13.68 -67.37 68.51
C LEU A 329 12.28 -67.91 68.24
N HIS A 330 11.53 -67.32 67.30
CA HIS A 330 10.24 -67.83 66.87
C HIS A 330 10.33 -69.27 66.33
N CYS A 331 11.38 -69.61 65.56
CA CYS A 331 11.61 -70.99 65.12
C CYS A 331 11.87 -71.98 66.28
N MET A 332 12.31 -71.49 67.45
CA MET A 332 12.61 -72.32 68.62
C MET A 332 11.47 -72.38 69.65
N LYS A 333 10.39 -71.60 69.49
CA LYS A 333 9.23 -71.59 70.40
C LYS A 333 8.32 -72.84 70.41
N PRO A 334 8.16 -73.64 69.32
CA PRO A 334 7.26 -74.80 69.32
C PRO A 334 7.62 -75.81 70.41
N GLU A 335 6.66 -76.55 71.00
CA GLU A 335 6.99 -77.50 72.08
C GLU A 335 7.81 -78.69 71.58
N SER A 336 7.58 -79.06 70.32
CA SER A 336 8.37 -80.05 69.57
C SER A 336 9.82 -79.62 69.31
N SER A 337 10.20 -78.35 69.59
CA SER A 337 11.55 -77.84 69.36
C SER A 337 12.60 -78.35 70.36
N LYS A 338 12.19 -78.90 71.51
CA LYS A 338 13.12 -79.30 72.61
C LYS A 338 14.11 -80.39 72.19
N GLU A 339 13.78 -81.16 71.16
CA GLU A 339 14.60 -82.24 70.61
C GLU A 339 15.11 -81.93 69.19
N VAL A 340 14.92 -80.69 68.73
CA VAL A 340 15.33 -80.25 67.39
C VAL A 340 16.79 -79.83 67.38
N SER A 341 17.57 -80.38 66.44
CA SER A 341 18.92 -79.90 66.14
C SER A 341 18.89 -79.14 64.81
N ILE A 342 18.87 -77.80 64.86
CA ILE A 342 18.96 -76.95 63.67
C ILE A 342 20.40 -77.02 63.14
N THR A 343 20.57 -77.43 61.89
CA THR A 343 21.89 -77.59 61.25
C THR A 343 22.19 -76.48 60.26
N HIS A 344 21.16 -75.84 59.70
CA HIS A 344 21.31 -74.73 58.78
C HIS A 344 20.16 -73.74 58.95
N TRP A 345 20.50 -72.46 59.06
CA TRP A 345 19.54 -71.37 59.08
C TRP A 345 20.08 -70.22 58.23
N GLU A 346 19.27 -69.81 57.26
CA GLU A 346 19.55 -68.69 56.37
C GLU A 346 18.35 -67.74 56.39
N TRP A 347 18.63 -66.44 56.54
CA TRP A 347 17.59 -65.43 56.67
C TRP A 347 17.95 -64.16 55.93
N THR A 348 16.97 -63.60 55.22
CA THR A 348 16.90 -62.23 54.71
C THR A 348 15.51 -61.66 55.04
N PRO A 349 15.29 -60.34 55.00
CA PRO A 349 13.97 -59.74 55.29
C PRO A 349 12.82 -60.29 54.44
N GLU A 350 13.13 -60.83 53.26
CA GLU A 350 12.14 -61.35 52.30
C GLU A 350 12.17 -62.89 52.17
N ARG A 351 13.16 -63.59 52.75
CA ARG A 351 13.33 -65.05 52.60
C ARG A 351 13.90 -65.71 53.85
N MET A 352 13.38 -66.88 54.21
CA MET A 352 13.90 -67.72 55.28
C MET A 352 14.06 -69.18 54.83
N SER A 353 15.16 -69.81 55.23
CA SER A 353 15.37 -71.25 55.12
C SER A 353 15.87 -71.83 56.43
N ILE A 354 15.26 -72.94 56.85
CA ILE A 354 15.68 -73.69 58.04
C ILE A 354 15.77 -75.18 57.70
N ARG A 355 16.86 -75.81 58.14
CA ARG A 355 17.07 -77.26 58.06
C ARG A 355 17.52 -77.78 59.41
N GLY A 356 17.02 -78.95 59.77
CA GLY A 356 17.37 -79.58 61.03
C GLY A 356 17.10 -81.07 61.05
N ARG A 357 17.40 -81.66 62.20
CA ARG A 357 17.27 -83.08 62.47
C ARG A 357 16.47 -83.30 63.76
N MET A 358 15.65 -84.34 63.77
CA MET A 358 14.87 -84.78 64.92
C MET A 358 14.95 -86.28 65.18
N PRO A 359 14.66 -86.74 66.42
CA PRO A 359 14.79 -88.15 66.79
C PRO A 359 13.79 -89.09 66.13
N SER A 360 12.66 -88.58 65.61
CA SER A 360 11.65 -89.38 64.93
C SER A 360 10.95 -88.61 63.81
N ALA A 361 10.40 -89.34 62.84
CA ALA A 361 9.65 -88.76 61.71
C ALA A 361 8.33 -88.09 62.13
N SER A 362 7.70 -88.59 63.21
CA SER A 362 6.46 -88.01 63.75
C SER A 362 6.72 -86.64 64.37
N LEU A 363 7.78 -86.50 65.17
CA LEU A 363 8.19 -85.21 65.74
C LEU A 363 8.64 -84.23 64.64
N ALA A 364 9.31 -84.75 63.61
CA ALA A 364 9.69 -83.98 62.43
C ALA A 364 8.49 -83.32 61.74
N LEU A 365 7.41 -84.10 61.56
CA LEU A 365 6.20 -83.63 60.90
C LEU A 365 5.41 -82.67 61.78
N GLU A 366 5.30 -82.95 63.08
CA GLU A 366 4.63 -82.09 64.07
C GLU A 366 5.29 -80.70 64.16
N TYR A 367 6.62 -80.61 64.29
CA TYR A 367 7.34 -79.33 64.29
C TYR A 367 7.15 -78.53 63.00
N THR A 368 7.18 -79.18 61.83
CA THR A 368 6.97 -78.47 60.56
C THR A 368 5.54 -77.95 60.42
N GLN A 369 4.55 -78.61 61.04
CA GLN A 369 3.18 -78.12 61.09
C GLN A 369 3.01 -76.96 62.10
N GLU A 370 3.66 -77.05 63.27
CA GLU A 370 3.66 -75.97 64.27
C GLU A 370 4.38 -74.70 63.77
N LEU A 371 5.45 -74.84 62.99
CA LEU A 371 6.12 -73.71 62.34
C LEU A 371 5.22 -73.04 61.29
N LYS A 372 4.43 -73.82 60.54
CA LYS A 372 3.48 -73.28 59.54
C LYS A 372 2.30 -72.55 60.18
N SER A 373 1.88 -72.95 61.37
CA SER A 373 0.74 -72.36 62.08
C SER A 373 1.10 -71.12 62.91
N MET A 374 2.38 -70.76 63.01
CA MET A 374 2.83 -69.63 63.81
C MET A 374 2.60 -68.29 63.09
N GLU A 375 1.76 -67.43 63.69
CA GLU A 375 1.42 -66.11 63.13
C GLU A 375 2.65 -65.23 62.86
N ALA A 376 3.66 -65.29 63.73
CA ALA A 376 4.90 -64.53 63.59
C ALA A 376 5.77 -64.94 62.37
N LEU A 377 5.56 -66.14 61.82
CA LEU A 377 6.28 -66.65 60.64
C LEU A 377 5.40 -66.71 59.38
N ALA A 378 4.12 -66.31 59.49
CA ALA A 378 3.16 -66.36 58.39
C ALA A 378 3.61 -65.53 57.17
N GLY A 379 4.33 -64.43 57.39
CA GLY A 379 4.85 -63.56 56.33
C GLY A 379 5.86 -64.23 55.38
N PHE A 380 6.50 -65.33 55.80
CA PHE A 380 7.47 -66.06 54.96
C PHE A 380 6.83 -67.23 54.18
N ALA A 381 5.58 -67.61 54.47
CA ALA A 381 4.88 -68.73 53.80
C ALA A 381 5.74 -70.01 53.70
N LEU A 382 6.23 -70.49 54.85
CA LEU A 382 7.16 -71.61 54.90
C LEU A 382 6.55 -72.90 54.34
N ASP A 383 7.20 -73.49 53.34
CA ASP A 383 6.86 -74.80 52.80
C ASP A 383 8.10 -75.68 52.63
N GLY A 384 7.88 -76.99 52.52
CA GLY A 384 8.97 -77.94 52.47
C GLY A 384 8.51 -79.37 52.20
N PRO A 385 9.41 -80.21 51.67
CA PRO A 385 9.12 -81.63 51.46
C PRO A 385 8.88 -82.35 52.79
N PRO A 386 8.16 -83.48 52.78
CA PRO A 386 7.96 -84.29 53.99
C PRO A 386 9.31 -84.76 54.56
N PRO A 387 9.44 -84.93 55.90
CA PRO A 387 10.69 -85.31 56.54
C PRO A 387 11.23 -86.65 56.01
N VAL A 388 12.54 -86.71 55.77
CA VAL A 388 13.22 -87.92 55.28
C VAL A 388 13.80 -88.70 56.46
N ILE A 389 13.48 -89.98 56.55
CA ILE A 389 13.98 -90.88 57.60
C ILE A 389 15.41 -91.29 57.28
N ALA A 390 16.33 -91.03 58.20
CA ALA A 390 17.72 -91.45 58.12
C ALA A 390 17.89 -92.89 58.59
N SER A 391 19.02 -93.52 58.24
CA SER A 391 19.34 -94.92 58.56
C SER A 391 19.43 -95.24 60.06
N ASP A 392 19.51 -94.22 60.92
CA ASP A 392 19.57 -94.32 62.37
C ASP A 392 18.22 -94.04 63.07
N ASN A 393 17.12 -94.11 62.31
CA ASN A 393 15.74 -93.88 62.77
C ASN A 393 15.40 -92.43 63.15
N SER A 394 16.33 -91.49 62.98
CA SER A 394 16.08 -90.05 63.05
C SER A 394 15.47 -89.52 61.74
N ALA A 395 14.95 -88.29 61.74
CA ALA A 395 14.40 -87.66 60.54
C ALA A 395 14.98 -86.27 60.31
N THR A 396 15.25 -85.93 59.05
CA THR A 396 15.68 -84.59 58.64
C THR A 396 14.52 -83.82 58.02
N PHE A 397 14.37 -82.55 58.37
CA PHE A 397 13.37 -81.65 57.79
C PHE A 397 14.06 -80.45 57.14
N GLU A 398 13.39 -79.90 56.12
CA GLU A 398 13.79 -78.67 55.43
C GLU A 398 12.54 -77.83 55.18
N MET A 399 12.59 -76.56 55.55
CA MET A 399 11.55 -75.58 55.25
C MET A 399 12.18 -74.34 54.61
N LYS A 400 11.52 -73.82 53.58
CA LYS A 400 11.90 -72.62 52.84
C LYS A 400 10.68 -71.77 52.57
N GLY A 401 10.84 -70.46 52.63
CA GLY A 401 9.76 -69.53 52.33
C GLY A 401 10.30 -68.13 52.06
N GLY A 402 9.56 -67.33 51.30
CA GLY A 402 9.90 -65.95 50.97
C GLY A 402 9.18 -65.44 49.73
N GLN A 403 9.07 -64.12 49.57
CA GLN A 403 8.55 -63.50 48.35
C GLN A 403 9.64 -63.54 47.26
N GLY A 404 9.79 -64.71 46.64
CA GLY A 404 10.83 -64.96 45.65
C GLY A 404 10.78 -66.36 45.05
N GLU A 405 9.57 -66.89 44.87
CA GLU A 405 9.18 -67.81 43.79
C GLU A 405 7.71 -67.58 43.43
#